data_AF-A0AAV3YVN6-F1
#
_entry.id   AF-A0AAV3YVN6-F1
#
_cell.length_a   1.000
_cell.length_b   1.000
_cell.length_c   1.000
_cell.angle_alpha   90.00
_cell.angle_beta   90.00
_cell.angle_gamma   90.00
#
_symmetry.space_group_name_H-M   'P 1'
#
loop_
_entity.id
_entity.type
_entity.pdbx_description
1 polymer ?
#
loop_
_entity_poly.entity_id
_entity_poly.type
_entity_poly.pdbx_seq_one_letter_code
_entity_poly.pdbx_strand_id
1 'polypeptide(L)'
;MKLNILGLAEVRWTGAETMKLGSKTVIYSEGHSHERGVGILFDVTTAKSLGSWCPISDRVVVAKLAAKTLKLGIIQVYAPTSDSEDVEVAKFYEEIDKAKGYLKLQGNIIVMGDFYTNVWDERVKDVVGPSGIGTVNERGSSLIE
;
A
#
# COMPACT_ATOMS: atom_id res chain seq x y z
N MET A 1 -15.89 -2.80 14.82
CA MET A 1 -14.43 -2.75 14.61
C MET A 1 -13.97 -1.30 14.55
N LYS A 2 -12.86 -0.93 15.22
CA LYS A 2 -12.32 0.43 15.24
C LYS A 2 -10.96 0.43 14.54
N LEU A 3 -10.90 0.93 13.31
CA LEU A 3 -9.67 1.02 12.50
C LEU A 3 -9.18 2.47 12.43
N ASN A 4 -7.90 2.67 12.71
CA ASN A 4 -7.23 3.96 12.57
C ASN A 4 -6.81 4.22 11.12
N ILE A 5 -6.29 3.19 10.46
CA ILE A 5 -5.80 3.21 9.09
C ILE A 5 -6.36 2.00 8.37
N LEU A 6 -6.82 2.20 7.14
CA LEU A 6 -7.32 1.13 6.28
C LEU A 6 -6.78 1.34 4.86
N GLY A 7 -6.09 0.34 4.33
CA GLY A 7 -5.72 0.26 2.93
C GLY A 7 -6.90 -0.11 2.05
N LEU A 8 -7.03 0.57 0.92
CA LEU A 8 -8.04 0.32 -0.10
C LEU A 8 -7.34 -0.06 -1.40
N ALA A 9 -7.78 -1.14 -2.03
CA ALA A 9 -7.42 -1.52 -3.38
C ALA A 9 -8.68 -1.48 -4.25
N GLU A 10 -8.50 -1.29 -5.56
CA GLU A 10 -9.59 -1.17 -6.54
C GLU A 10 -10.64 -0.10 -6.17
N VAL A 11 -10.19 1.10 -5.79
CA VAL A 11 -11.14 2.19 -5.46
C VAL A 11 -11.94 2.69 -6.66
N ARG A 12 -11.39 2.55 -7.88
CA ARG A 12 -12.04 2.89 -9.16
C ARG A 12 -12.51 4.35 -9.29
N TRP A 13 -11.95 5.23 -8.46
CA TRP A 13 -12.19 6.68 -8.51
C TRP A 13 -11.24 7.36 -9.49
N THR A 14 -11.71 8.48 -10.05
CA THR A 14 -10.92 9.35 -10.93
C THR A 14 -10.20 10.44 -10.12
N GLY A 15 -9.07 10.88 -10.65
CA GLY A 15 -8.15 11.82 -10.02
C GLY A 15 -7.31 11.23 -8.90
N ALA A 16 -6.41 12.05 -8.38
CA ALA A 16 -5.70 11.75 -7.15
C ALA A 16 -5.93 12.89 -6.17
N GLU A 17 -6.77 12.65 -5.17
CA GLU A 17 -7.22 13.69 -4.25
C GLU A 17 -7.32 13.22 -2.81
N THR A 18 -7.56 14.20 -1.93
CA THR A 18 -7.98 13.95 -0.56
C THR A 18 -9.47 14.21 -0.44
N MET A 19 -10.25 13.19 -0.09
CA MET A 19 -11.68 13.28 0.09
C MET A 19 -12.10 13.07 1.55
N LYS A 20 -13.26 13.63 1.91
CA LYS A 20 -13.91 13.37 3.20
C LYS A 20 -14.99 12.31 3.02
N LEU A 21 -14.93 11.27 3.85
CA LEU A 21 -15.96 10.24 3.94
C LEU A 21 -16.59 10.30 5.33
N GLY A 22 -17.63 11.12 5.46
CA GLY A 22 -18.16 11.53 6.76
C GLY A 22 -17.08 12.25 7.58
N SER A 23 -16.75 11.71 8.75
CA SER A 23 -15.66 12.26 9.60
C SER A 23 -14.27 11.76 9.22
N LYS A 24 -14.17 10.74 8.36
CA LYS A 24 -12.89 10.11 7.95
C LYS A 24 -12.28 10.85 6.77
N THR A 25 -10.96 10.72 6.62
CA THR A 25 -10.22 11.24 5.47
C THR A 25 -9.73 10.08 4.63
N VAL A 26 -9.87 10.17 3.31
CA VAL A 26 -9.30 9.22 2.36
C VAL A 26 -8.38 9.98 1.42
N ILE A 27 -7.17 9.47 1.23
CA ILE A 27 -6.32 9.85 0.09
C ILE A 27 -6.36 8.72 -0.91
N TYR A 28 -6.32 9.02 -2.19
CA TYR A 28 -6.36 7.99 -3.22
C TYR A 28 -5.61 8.40 -4.48
N SER A 29 -5.22 7.40 -5.26
CA SER A 29 -4.63 7.54 -6.59
C SER A 29 -5.49 6.81 -7.62
N GLU A 30 -5.52 7.36 -8.83
CA GLU A 30 -6.29 6.87 -9.97
C GLU A 30 -5.44 6.02 -10.92
N GLY A 31 -6.11 5.11 -11.65
CA GLY A 31 -5.77 4.75 -13.04
C GLY A 31 -6.83 5.22 -14.05
N HIS A 32 -6.41 5.64 -15.25
CA HIS A 32 -7.18 6.44 -16.23
C HIS A 32 -8.58 5.95 -16.67
N SER A 33 -8.99 4.73 -16.33
CA SER A 33 -10.16 4.05 -16.91
C SER A 33 -11.16 3.49 -15.88
N HIS A 34 -11.20 3.99 -14.63
CA HIS A 34 -12.04 3.42 -13.55
C HIS A 34 -11.80 1.92 -13.25
N GLU A 35 -10.67 1.37 -13.68
CA GLU A 35 -10.37 -0.06 -13.55
C GLU A 35 -9.52 -0.37 -12.32
N ARG A 36 -8.71 0.60 -11.89
CA ARG A 36 -7.66 0.45 -10.88
C ARG A 36 -7.79 1.53 -9.81
N GLY A 37 -6.75 1.71 -9.00
CA GLY A 37 -6.68 2.75 -7.99
C GLY A 37 -6.48 2.17 -6.60
N VAL A 38 -5.71 2.89 -5.79
CA VAL A 38 -5.45 2.57 -4.39
C VAL A 38 -5.75 3.77 -3.51
N GLY A 39 -6.06 3.51 -2.25
CA GLY A 39 -6.33 4.57 -1.30
C GLY A 39 -5.98 4.20 0.13
N ILE A 40 -5.86 5.23 0.97
CA ILE A 40 -5.65 5.06 2.40
C ILE A 40 -6.71 5.86 3.12
N LEU A 41 -7.52 5.17 3.91
CA LEU A 41 -8.49 5.77 4.80
C LEU A 41 -7.89 5.95 6.19
N PHE A 42 -8.08 7.14 6.74
CA PHE A 42 -7.66 7.53 8.08
C PHE A 42 -8.87 7.90 8.94
N ASP A 43 -8.85 7.51 10.20
CA ASP A 43 -9.76 8.07 11.19
C ASP A 43 -9.45 9.55 11.50
N VAL A 44 -10.36 10.19 12.22
CA VAL A 44 -10.27 11.64 12.55
C VAL A 44 -8.95 11.97 13.26
N THR A 45 -8.47 11.10 14.14
CA THR A 45 -7.28 11.36 14.96
C THR A 45 -6.01 11.18 14.14
N THR A 46 -5.92 10.09 13.37
CA THR A 46 -4.75 9.75 12.56
C THR A 46 -4.58 10.69 11.39
N ALA A 47 -5.68 11.16 10.81
CA ALA A 47 -5.65 12.17 9.74
C ALA A 47 -4.96 13.47 10.17
N LYS A 48 -4.95 13.82 11.47
CA LYS A 48 -4.22 15.00 11.98
C LYS A 48 -2.70 14.86 11.92
N SER A 49 -2.21 13.62 11.86
CA SER A 49 -0.79 13.31 11.70
C SER A 49 -0.39 13.16 10.23
N LEU A 50 -1.32 13.22 9.28
CA LEU A 50 -1.01 13.18 7.86
C LEU A 50 -0.27 14.44 7.44
N GLY A 51 1.03 14.28 7.12
CA GLY A 51 1.90 15.37 6.73
C GLY A 51 1.88 15.60 5.23
N SER A 52 2.34 14.61 4.46
CA SER A 52 2.29 14.66 2.99
C SER A 52 2.03 13.28 2.43
N TRP A 53 1.55 13.22 1.19
CA TRP A 53 1.33 11.98 0.48
C TRP A 53 1.61 12.17 -1.02
N CYS A 54 1.79 11.07 -1.75
CA CYS A 54 2.06 11.09 -3.18
C CYS A 54 1.39 9.87 -3.86
N PRO A 55 0.58 10.10 -4.90
CA PRO A 55 0.08 9.04 -5.78
C PRO A 55 1.21 8.66 -6.74
N ILE A 56 1.87 7.52 -6.52
CA ILE A 56 2.97 7.08 -7.40
C ILE A 56 2.42 6.53 -8.71
N SER A 57 1.33 5.76 -8.62
CA SER A 57 0.61 5.17 -9.75
C SER A 57 -0.83 4.82 -9.35
N ASP A 58 -1.56 4.20 -10.27
CA ASP A 58 -2.86 3.57 -10.04
C ASP A 58 -2.80 2.34 -9.12
N ARG A 59 -1.60 1.86 -8.81
CA ARG A 59 -1.33 0.69 -7.98
C ARG A 59 -0.58 1.02 -6.69
N VAL A 60 0.01 2.21 -6.56
CA VAL A 60 0.85 2.59 -5.42
C VAL A 60 0.56 4.01 -4.95
N VAL A 61 0.19 4.16 -3.66
CA VAL A 61 0.08 5.46 -2.99
C VAL A 61 0.88 5.46 -1.69
N VAL A 62 1.58 6.56 -1.42
CA VAL A 62 2.44 6.68 -0.24
C VAL A 62 2.03 7.86 0.64
N ALA A 63 2.02 7.66 1.95
CA ALA A 63 1.69 8.66 2.95
C ALA A 63 2.76 8.76 4.04
N LYS A 64 3.04 9.99 4.48
CA LYS A 64 3.88 10.31 5.63
C LYS A 64 3.00 10.74 6.79
N LEU A 65 3.09 10.00 7.89
CA LEU A 65 2.47 10.34 9.16
C LEU A 65 3.54 10.85 10.13
N ALA A 66 3.32 12.04 10.67
CA ALA A 66 4.14 12.63 11.72
C ALA A 66 3.29 12.77 13.00
N ALA A 67 3.49 11.83 13.92
CA ALA A 67 3.04 11.97 15.30
C ALA A 67 4.16 12.59 16.16
N LYS A 68 3.83 13.02 17.38
CA LYS A 68 4.78 13.70 18.28
C LYS A 68 6.09 12.94 18.51
N THR A 69 6.04 11.62 18.55
CA THR A 69 7.19 10.75 18.85
C THR A 69 7.48 9.72 17.76
N LEU A 70 6.65 9.65 16.70
CA LEU A 70 6.73 8.62 15.68
C LEU A 70 6.59 9.23 14.29
N LYS A 71 7.57 8.93 13.44
CA LYS A 71 7.56 9.17 12.00
C LYS A 71 7.27 7.84 11.29
N LEU A 72 6.09 7.72 10.70
CA LEU A 72 5.61 6.51 10.04
C LEU A 72 5.33 6.79 8.57
N GLY A 73 5.95 5.99 7.69
CA GLY A 73 5.60 5.92 6.28
C GLY A 73 4.64 4.77 6.01
N ILE A 74 3.63 4.99 5.18
CA ILE A 74 2.70 3.96 4.75
C ILE A 74 2.68 3.92 3.24
N ILE A 75 2.90 2.75 2.66
CA ILE A 75 2.78 2.48 1.23
C ILE A 75 1.62 1.51 1.09
N GLN A 76 0.54 1.93 0.42
CA GLN A 76 -0.56 1.07 0.03
C GLN A 76 -0.36 0.61 -1.40
N VAL A 77 -0.51 -0.70 -1.64
CA VAL A 77 -0.28 -1.32 -2.95
C VAL A 77 -1.47 -2.16 -3.45
N TYR A 78 -1.55 -2.32 -4.77
CA TYR A 78 -2.40 -3.28 -5.46
C TYR A 78 -1.62 -3.91 -6.63
N ALA A 79 -1.14 -5.14 -6.43
CA ALA A 79 -0.31 -5.84 -7.40
C ALA A 79 -1.07 -6.17 -8.69
N PRO A 80 -0.36 -6.28 -9.84
CA PRO A 80 -0.92 -6.84 -11.06
C PRO A 80 -1.49 -8.24 -10.84
N THR A 81 -2.37 -8.74 -11.71
CA THR A 81 -2.93 -10.11 -11.62
C THR A 81 -2.00 -11.13 -12.29
N SER A 82 -2.25 -12.43 -12.13
CA SER A 82 -1.45 -13.50 -12.77
C SER A 82 -1.31 -13.36 -14.29
N ASP A 83 -2.29 -12.74 -14.94
CA ASP A 83 -2.36 -12.60 -16.39
C ASP A 83 -1.65 -11.33 -16.90
N SER A 84 -1.06 -10.55 -15.99
CA SER A 84 -0.33 -9.32 -16.33
C SER A 84 1.06 -9.65 -16.87
N GLU A 85 1.52 -8.86 -17.83
CA GLU A 85 2.86 -9.01 -18.43
C GLU A 85 3.97 -8.78 -17.39
N ASP A 86 5.11 -9.47 -17.56
CA ASP A 86 6.28 -9.34 -16.68
C ASP A 86 6.77 -7.89 -16.55
N VAL A 87 6.61 -7.09 -17.61
CA VAL A 87 6.95 -5.66 -17.61
C VAL A 87 6.05 -4.86 -16.65
N GLU A 88 4.77 -5.22 -16.52
CA GLU A 88 3.86 -4.58 -15.55
C GLU A 88 4.24 -4.97 -14.12
N VAL A 89 4.63 -6.22 -13.90
CA VAL A 89 5.11 -6.72 -12.59
C VAL A 89 6.41 -6.02 -12.19
N ALA A 90 7.40 -5.93 -13.09
CA ALA A 90 8.66 -5.23 -12.83
C ALA A 90 8.42 -3.75 -12.50
N LYS A 91 7.57 -3.07 -13.30
CA LYS A 91 7.18 -1.68 -13.06
C LYS A 91 6.55 -1.49 -11.68
N PHE A 92 5.70 -2.41 -11.23
CA PHE A 92 5.07 -2.36 -9.91
C PHE A 92 6.11 -2.36 -8.78
N TYR A 93 7.12 -3.24 -8.84
CA TYR A 93 8.18 -3.26 -7.83
C TYR A 93 9.06 -2.01 -7.87
N GLU A 94 9.36 -1.47 -9.07
CA GLU A 94 10.05 -0.17 -9.20
C GLU A 94 9.25 0.98 -8.57
N GLU A 95 7.91 0.97 -8.67
CA GLU A 95 7.04 1.97 -8.07
C GLU A 95 7.05 1.89 -6.53
N ILE A 96 7.11 0.67 -5.97
CA ILE A 96 7.31 0.47 -4.52
C ILE A 96 8.66 1.07 -4.09
N ASP A 97 9.72 0.86 -4.85
CA ASP A 97 11.04 1.42 -4.51
C ASP A 97 11.08 2.95 -4.65
N LYS A 98 10.39 3.51 -5.64
CA LYS A 98 10.16 4.97 -5.73
C LYS A 98 9.40 5.48 -4.51
N ALA A 99 8.37 4.76 -4.04
CA ALA A 99 7.63 5.10 -2.83
C ALA A 99 8.51 5.04 -1.57
N LYS A 100 9.37 4.02 -1.42
CA LYS A 100 10.38 3.96 -0.34
C LYS A 100 11.35 5.14 -0.42
N GLY A 101 11.75 5.53 -1.63
CA GLY A 101 12.55 6.72 -1.90
C GLY A 101 11.89 8.01 -1.41
N TYR A 102 10.57 8.14 -1.58
CA TYR A 102 9.80 9.26 -1.02
C TYR A 102 9.84 9.28 0.52
N LEU A 103 9.97 8.12 1.17
CA LEU A 103 9.95 7.94 2.62
C LEU A 103 11.33 7.95 3.28
N LYS A 104 12.44 8.27 2.59
CA LYS A 104 13.83 8.23 3.11
C LYS A 104 14.09 8.84 4.51
N LEU A 105 13.23 9.75 4.99
CA LEU A 105 13.32 10.40 6.31
C LEU A 105 12.40 9.80 7.39
N GLN A 106 11.63 8.76 7.06
CA GLN A 106 10.77 8.04 8.01
C GLN A 106 11.55 6.88 8.63
N GLY A 107 11.47 6.74 9.95
CA GLY A 107 12.18 5.68 10.67
C GLY A 107 11.49 4.32 10.57
N ASN A 108 10.16 4.31 10.39
CA ASN A 108 9.35 3.11 10.26
C ASN A 108 8.52 3.19 8.97
N ILE A 109 8.55 2.15 8.14
CA ILE A 109 7.78 2.05 6.89
C ILE A 109 6.93 0.80 6.96
N ILE A 110 5.63 0.94 6.69
CA ILE A 110 4.70 -0.16 6.50
C ILE A 110 4.34 -0.19 5.02
N VAL A 111 4.63 -1.31 4.35
CA VAL A 111 4.08 -1.62 3.03
C VAL A 111 2.92 -2.59 3.24
N MET A 112 1.74 -2.22 2.78
CA MET A 112 0.51 -3.00 2.97
C MET A 112 -0.36 -2.94 1.72
N GLY A 113 -1.33 -3.83 1.62
CA GLY A 113 -2.27 -3.87 0.52
C GLY A 113 -2.38 -5.27 -0.05
N ASP A 114 -2.80 -5.35 -1.30
CA ASP A 114 -2.97 -6.61 -2.00
C ASP A 114 -1.76 -6.86 -2.89
N PHE A 115 -0.98 -7.88 -2.54
CA PHE A 115 0.20 -8.30 -3.30
C PHE A 115 -0.11 -9.43 -4.30
N TYR A 116 -1.32 -9.99 -4.29
CA TYR A 116 -1.69 -11.15 -5.10
C TYR A 116 -0.69 -12.32 -4.99
N THR A 117 -0.23 -12.59 -3.77
CA THR A 117 0.79 -13.59 -3.46
C THR A 117 0.31 -14.57 -2.40
N ASN A 118 0.72 -15.83 -2.53
CA ASN A 118 0.63 -16.79 -1.44
C ASN A 118 1.99 -16.90 -0.77
N VAL A 119 2.05 -16.57 0.52
CA VAL A 119 3.20 -16.86 1.37
C VAL A 119 2.85 -18.07 2.23
N TRP A 120 3.84 -18.93 2.47
CA TRP A 120 3.73 -20.19 3.23
C TRP A 120 2.98 -19.99 4.56
N ASP A 121 2.29 -21.01 5.08
CA ASP A 121 1.66 -20.99 6.41
C ASP A 121 2.66 -21.16 7.57
N GLU A 122 3.95 -21.33 7.27
CA GLU A 122 5.05 -21.46 8.22
C GLU A 122 5.86 -20.17 8.33
N ARG A 123 6.40 -19.95 9.54
CA ARG A 123 7.28 -18.81 9.81
C ARG A 123 8.58 -18.94 9.02
N VAL A 124 8.88 -17.96 8.18
CA VAL A 124 10.20 -17.78 7.57
C VAL A 124 10.96 -16.71 8.35
N LYS A 125 11.75 -17.14 9.34
CA LYS A 125 12.57 -16.27 10.22
C LYS A 125 11.77 -15.04 10.72
N ASP A 126 12.25 -13.84 10.35
CA ASP A 126 11.69 -12.53 10.65
C ASP A 126 10.96 -11.90 9.45
N VAL A 127 10.80 -12.66 8.36
CA VAL A 127 10.25 -12.19 7.06
C VAL A 127 8.77 -12.55 6.93
N VAL A 128 8.38 -13.79 7.25
CA VAL A 128 7.00 -14.28 7.13
C VAL A 128 6.48 -14.75 8.48
N GLY A 129 5.28 -14.31 8.85
CA GLY A 129 4.57 -14.77 10.05
C GLY A 129 3.81 -16.10 9.85
N PRO A 130 3.40 -16.79 10.92
CA PRO A 130 2.82 -18.14 10.87
C PRO A 130 1.31 -18.11 10.53
N SER A 131 0.91 -17.30 9.54
CA SER A 131 -0.51 -17.07 9.23
C SER A 131 -0.79 -16.98 7.73
N GLY A 132 0.16 -17.42 6.90
CA GLY A 132 -0.10 -17.63 5.48
C GLY A 132 -1.10 -18.75 5.23
N ILE A 133 -1.55 -18.88 3.99
CA ILE A 133 -2.48 -19.93 3.55
C ILE A 133 -2.01 -20.43 2.19
N GLY A 134 -1.93 -21.75 2.04
CA GLY A 134 -1.56 -22.39 0.78
C GLY A 134 -0.06 -22.51 0.56
N THR A 135 0.33 -22.92 -0.64
CA THR A 135 1.73 -23.07 -1.04
C THR A 135 2.29 -21.77 -1.61
N VAL A 136 3.58 -21.54 -1.39
CA VAL A 136 4.28 -20.38 -1.97
C VAL A 136 4.19 -20.43 -3.49
N ASN A 137 3.67 -19.35 -4.08
CA ASN A 137 3.73 -19.14 -5.53
C ASN A 137 4.95 -18.28 -5.87
N GLU A 138 5.28 -18.19 -7.16
CA GLU A 138 6.45 -17.45 -7.65
C GLU A 138 6.53 -16.02 -7.09
N ARG A 139 5.39 -15.33 -7.05
CA ARG A 139 5.32 -13.98 -6.49
C ARG A 139 5.54 -13.93 -4.98
N GLY A 140 5.06 -14.93 -4.26
CA GLY A 140 5.35 -15.11 -2.84
C GLY A 140 6.86 -15.26 -2.61
N SER A 141 7.55 -16.03 -3.46
CA SER A 141 9.01 -16.12 -3.41
C SER A 141 9.68 -14.77 -3.67
N SER A 142 9.28 -14.05 -4.71
CA SER A 142 9.84 -12.72 -5.04
C SER A 142 9.57 -11.66 -3.96
N LEU A 143 8.48 -11.78 -3.20
CA LEU A 143 8.16 -10.89 -2.09
C LEU A 143 9.02 -11.17 -0.84
N ILE A 144 9.47 -12.42 -0.67
CA ILE A 144 10.25 -12.88 0.48
C ILE A 144 11.75 -12.59 0.32
N GLU A 145 12.27 -12.62 -0.91
CA GLU A 145 13.66 -12.28 -1.23
C GLU A 145 13.99 -10.80 -1.05
#